data_AF-A0A7W1PXS5-F1
#
_entry.id   AF-A0A7W1PXS5-F1
#
_cell.length_a   1.000
_cell.length_b   1.000
_cell.length_c   1.000
_cell.angle_alpha   90.00
_cell.angle_beta   90.00
_cell.angle_gamma   90.00
#
_symmetry.space_group_name_H-M   'P 1'
#
loop_
_entity.id
_entity.type
_entity.pdbx_description
1 polymer ?
#
loop_
_entity_poly.entity_id
_entity_poly.type
_entity_poly.pdbx_seq_one_letter_code
_entity_poly.pdbx_strand_id
1 'polypeptide(L)'
;MTDLTPQEKQIIFERDFFFTKAAVIQKVQILFAEVRQGLQKLVDEHPNILPEEVNKSHFKISKGENYKGLPYVILDYPAYYTKEDVFAFRAMFWWGNHLSFSFHLQGMPLLRLKEQLKEKLLNNPNSNFYTA
;
A
#
# COMPACT_ATOMS: atom_id res chain seq x y z
N MET A 1 -10.44 -10.09 -35.45
CA MET A 1 -9.07 -9.90 -35.95
C MET A 1 -8.19 -9.59 -34.75
N THR A 2 -7.27 -10.49 -34.41
CA THR A 2 -6.30 -10.37 -33.30
C THR A 2 -4.91 -10.13 -33.89
N ASP A 3 -4.81 -9.18 -34.82
CA ASP A 3 -3.53 -8.84 -35.42
C ASP A 3 -2.82 -7.84 -34.52
N LEU A 4 -1.55 -8.15 -34.21
CA LEU A 4 -0.70 -7.25 -33.45
C LEU A 4 -0.42 -5.98 -34.26
N THR A 5 -0.61 -4.83 -33.62
CA THR A 5 -0.17 -3.54 -34.10
C THR A 5 1.36 -3.51 -34.25
N PRO A 6 1.91 -2.61 -35.09
CA PRO A 6 3.37 -2.44 -35.20
C PRO A 6 4.06 -2.21 -33.84
N GLN A 7 3.42 -1.47 -32.95
CA GLN A 7 3.92 -1.16 -31.61
C GLN A 7 3.95 -2.41 -30.72
N GLU A 8 2.89 -3.22 -30.74
CA GLU A 8 2.87 -4.48 -29.99
C GLU A 8 3.93 -5.46 -30.50
N LYS A 9 4.15 -5.53 -31.82
CA LYS A 9 5.23 -6.33 -32.42
C LYS A 9 6.61 -5.87 -31.96
N GLN A 10 6.81 -4.57 -31.83
CA GLN A 10 8.07 -4.01 -31.33
C GLN A 10 8.31 -4.37 -29.85
N ILE A 11 7.28 -4.23 -29.01
CA ILE A 11 7.37 -4.53 -27.57
C ILE A 11 7.71 -5.99 -27.30
N ILE A 12 7.27 -6.93 -28.14
CA ILE A 12 7.61 -8.36 -28.00
C ILE A 12 9.12 -8.60 -27.95
N PHE A 13 9.90 -7.79 -28.66
CA PHE A 13 11.37 -7.93 -28.71
C PHE A 13 12.10 -7.04 -27.71
N GLU A 14 11.39 -6.17 -27.00
CA GLU A 14 11.97 -5.19 -26.07
C GLU A 14 12.28 -5.82 -24.71
N ARG A 15 13.36 -6.60 -24.65
CA ARG A 15 13.75 -7.38 -23.47
C ARG A 15 14.32 -6.54 -22.34
N ASP A 16 15.04 -5.47 -22.68
CA ASP A 16 15.76 -4.66 -21.70
C ASP A 16 14.79 -3.88 -20.81
N PHE A 17 13.64 -3.49 -21.37
CA PHE A 17 12.53 -2.95 -20.59
C PHE A 17 12.08 -3.92 -19.48
N PHE A 18 11.91 -5.21 -19.77
CA PHE A 18 11.46 -6.18 -18.76
C PHE A 18 12.51 -6.40 -17.67
N PHE A 19 13.80 -6.44 -18.01
CA PHE A 19 14.87 -6.53 -17.01
C PHE A 19 14.94 -5.27 -16.13
N THR A 20 14.85 -4.09 -16.74
CA THR A 20 14.82 -2.82 -16.03
C THR A 20 13.61 -2.73 -15.11
N LYS A 21 12.42 -3.13 -15.59
CA LYS A 21 11.20 -3.21 -14.79
C LYS A 21 11.37 -4.14 -13.59
N ALA A 22 11.92 -5.34 -13.80
CA ALA A 22 12.17 -6.28 -12.71
C ALA A 22 13.10 -5.68 -11.65
N ALA A 23 14.17 -4.98 -12.06
CA ALA A 23 15.10 -4.31 -11.16
C ALA A 23 14.41 -3.18 -10.37
N VAL A 24 13.57 -2.37 -11.01
CA VAL A 24 12.80 -1.32 -10.34
C VAL A 24 11.83 -1.93 -9.32
N ILE A 25 11.10 -2.98 -9.67
CA ILE A 25 10.18 -3.66 -8.75
C ILE A 25 10.92 -4.21 -7.53
N GLN A 26 12.10 -4.81 -7.70
CA GLN A 26 12.92 -5.27 -6.59
C GLN A 26 13.34 -4.12 -5.67
N LYS A 27 13.79 -2.99 -6.23
CA LYS A 27 14.15 -1.79 -5.46
C LYS A 27 12.96 -1.23 -4.69
N VAL A 28 11.76 -1.22 -5.28
CA VAL A 28 10.53 -0.81 -4.59
C VAL A 28 10.19 -1.76 -3.43
N GLN A 29 10.36 -3.06 -3.60
CA GLN A 29 10.15 -4.02 -2.51
C GLN A 29 11.14 -3.81 -1.36
N ILE A 30 12.42 -3.50 -1.66
CA ILE A 30 13.43 -3.13 -0.65
C ILE A 30 13.03 -1.84 0.07
N LEU A 31 12.66 -0.79 -0.67
CA LEU A 31 12.17 0.46 -0.11
C LEU A 31 10.98 0.23 0.82
N PHE A 32 10.04 -0.64 0.44
CA PHE A 32 8.89 -0.96 1.28
C PHE A 32 9.28 -1.75 2.53
N ALA A 33 10.31 -2.58 2.47
CA ALA A 33 10.86 -3.22 3.66
C ALA A 33 11.48 -2.18 4.62
N GLU A 34 12.17 -1.15 4.11
CA GLU A 34 12.71 -0.05 4.90
C GLU A 34 11.60 0.81 5.52
N VAL A 35 10.55 1.14 4.75
CA VAL A 35 9.36 1.82 5.27
C VAL A 35 8.74 1.02 6.41
N ARG A 36 8.59 -0.30 6.25
CA ARG A 36 8.10 -1.19 7.31
C ARG A 36 8.99 -1.13 8.55
N GLN A 37 10.31 -1.10 8.41
CA GLN A 37 11.22 -0.97 9.56
C GLN A 37 11.04 0.36 10.29
N GLY A 38 10.89 1.48 9.55
CA GLY A 38 10.59 2.78 10.14
C GLY A 38 9.26 2.80 10.90
N LEU A 39 8.20 2.24 10.31
CA LEU A 39 6.90 2.12 10.95
C LEU A 39 6.95 1.21 12.19
N GLN A 40 7.68 0.09 12.13
CA GLN A 40 7.84 -0.82 13.27
C GLN A 40 8.49 -0.10 14.44
N LYS A 41 9.54 0.69 14.19
CA LYS A 41 10.19 1.49 15.23
C LYS A 41 9.20 2.44 15.92
N LEU A 42 8.34 3.12 15.16
CA LEU A 42 7.29 3.98 15.71
C LEU A 42 6.28 3.21 16.56
N VAL A 43 5.88 2.00 16.12
CA VAL A 43 4.98 1.12 16.88
C VAL A 43 5.63 0.64 18.19
N ASP A 44 6.93 0.38 18.17
CA ASP A 44 7.68 -0.07 19.34
C ASP A 44 7.89 1.07 20.35
N GLU A 45 8.14 2.28 19.88
CA GLU A 45 8.24 3.51 20.70
C GLU A 45 6.89 3.92 21.31
N HIS A 46 5.78 3.51 20.69
CA HIS A 46 4.42 3.81 21.14
C HIS A 46 3.58 2.54 21.30
N PRO A 47 3.78 1.75 22.37
CA PRO A 47 3.21 0.41 22.47
C PRO A 47 1.68 0.35 22.46
N ASN A 48 1.01 1.46 22.76
CA ASN A 48 -0.45 1.62 22.79
C ASN A 48 -1.03 2.27 21.52
N ILE A 49 -0.23 2.50 20.47
CA ILE A 49 -0.70 3.15 19.23
C ILE A 49 -1.56 2.22 18.37
N LEU A 50 -1.36 0.90 18.50
CA LEU A 50 -2.11 -0.10 17.77
C LEU A 50 -3.19 -0.72 18.66
N PRO A 51 -4.38 -1.03 18.11
CA PRO A 51 -5.36 -1.87 18.80
C PRO A 51 -4.75 -3.21 19.21
N GLU A 52 -5.22 -3.77 20.32
CA GLU A 52 -4.70 -5.04 20.88
C GLU A 52 -4.81 -6.21 19.89
N GLU A 53 -5.83 -6.17 19.02
CA GLU A 53 -6.08 -7.21 18.02
C GLU A 53 -5.05 -7.18 16.87
N VAL A 54 -4.33 -6.07 16.69
CA VAL A 54 -3.36 -5.91 15.62
C VAL A 54 -2.01 -6.52 16.01
N ASN A 55 -1.64 -7.61 15.35
CA ASN A 55 -0.34 -8.23 15.55
C ASN A 55 0.79 -7.33 15.02
N LYS A 56 1.61 -6.80 15.93
CA LYS A 56 2.73 -5.89 15.64
C LYS A 56 3.79 -6.48 14.72
N SER A 57 3.94 -7.80 14.66
CA SER A 57 4.92 -8.47 13.79
C SER A 57 4.36 -8.81 12.40
N HIS A 58 3.04 -8.78 12.24
CA HIS A 58 2.40 -9.14 10.98
C HIS A 58 2.51 -8.00 9.96
N PHE A 59 3.02 -8.32 8.78
CA PHE A 59 3.10 -7.42 7.63
C PHE A 59 2.95 -8.21 6.33
N LYS A 60 2.64 -7.51 5.25
CA LYS A 60 2.56 -8.10 3.91
C LYS A 60 3.16 -7.17 2.87
N ILE A 61 4.09 -7.68 2.07
CA ILE A 61 4.49 -7.04 0.81
C ILE A 61 4.00 -7.93 -0.33
N SER A 62 3.13 -7.40 -1.18
CA SER A 62 2.61 -8.08 -2.37
C SER A 62 2.93 -7.30 -3.62
N LYS A 63 2.94 -7.99 -4.77
CA LYS A 63 3.07 -7.36 -6.08
C LYS A 63 2.11 -8.02 -7.07
N GLY A 64 1.76 -7.28 -8.11
CA GLY A 64 0.95 -7.79 -9.20
C GLY A 64 1.24 -7.04 -10.49
N GLU A 65 0.80 -7.61 -11.61
CA GLU A 65 1.10 -7.09 -12.94
C GLU A 65 -0.09 -6.39 -13.61
N ASN A 66 -1.28 -6.45 -13.00
CA ASN A 66 -2.52 -6.02 -13.64
C ASN A 66 -3.51 -5.33 -12.69
N TYR A 67 -3.09 -4.25 -12.03
CA TYR A 67 -4.05 -3.31 -11.43
C TYR A 67 -4.39 -2.24 -12.46
N LYS A 68 -5.61 -2.32 -13.01
CA LYS A 68 -6.07 -1.49 -14.13
C LYS A 68 -5.07 -1.49 -15.31
N GLY A 69 -4.51 -2.66 -15.63
CA GLY A 69 -3.56 -2.82 -16.74
C GLY A 69 -2.10 -2.50 -16.40
N LEU A 70 -1.77 -2.14 -15.15
CA LEU A 70 -0.42 -1.73 -14.78
C LEU A 70 0.13 -2.52 -13.58
N PRO A 71 1.46 -2.72 -13.51
CA PRO A 71 2.12 -3.34 -12.36
C PRO A 71 2.02 -2.50 -11.08
N TYR A 72 2.07 -3.17 -9.94
CA TYR A 72 2.05 -2.51 -8.63
C TYR A 72 2.79 -3.32 -7.57
N VAL A 73 3.21 -2.63 -6.52
CA VAL A 73 3.72 -3.21 -5.27
C VAL A 73 2.95 -2.57 -4.12
N ILE A 74 2.54 -3.39 -3.14
CA ILE A 74 1.83 -2.95 -1.94
C ILE A 74 2.61 -3.42 -0.71
N LEU A 75 2.77 -2.54 0.25
CA LEU A 75 3.06 -2.86 1.64
C LEU A 75 1.81 -2.60 2.46
N ASP A 76 1.38 -3.59 3.24
CA ASP A 76 0.45 -3.41 4.34
C ASP A 76 1.21 -3.64 5.65
N TYR A 77 1.41 -2.58 6.42
CA TYR A 77 2.00 -2.65 7.74
C TYR A 77 1.69 -1.42 8.61
N PRO A 78 1.21 -1.60 9.85
CA PRO A 78 0.67 -2.85 10.41
C PRO A 78 -0.53 -3.33 9.61
N ALA A 79 -0.82 -4.63 9.68
CA ALA A 79 -1.89 -5.26 8.91
C ALA A 79 -2.72 -6.20 9.79
N TYR A 80 -4.03 -5.98 9.80
CA TYR A 80 -5.03 -6.84 10.43
C TYR A 80 -6.26 -6.90 9.52
N TYR A 81 -6.61 -8.11 9.11
CA TYR A 81 -7.71 -8.37 8.19
C TYR A 81 -8.50 -9.57 8.69
N THR A 82 -9.77 -9.34 9.01
CA THR A 82 -10.78 -10.38 9.21
C THR A 82 -11.91 -10.15 8.20
N LYS A 83 -12.98 -10.95 8.30
CA LYS A 83 -14.16 -10.74 7.47
C LYS A 83 -14.92 -9.48 7.90
N GLU A 84 -14.91 -9.16 9.19
CA GLU A 84 -15.66 -8.06 9.80
C GLU A 84 -14.83 -6.79 9.93
N ASP A 85 -13.53 -6.93 10.23
CA ASP A 85 -12.64 -5.83 10.63
C ASP A 85 -11.43 -5.69 9.70
N VAL A 86 -11.07 -4.44 9.42
CA VAL A 86 -9.84 -4.10 8.69
C VAL A 86 -9.10 -3.00 9.43
N PHE A 87 -7.81 -3.20 9.64
CA PHE A 87 -6.87 -2.17 10.06
C PHE A 87 -5.58 -2.36 9.28
N ALA A 88 -5.28 -1.45 8.35
CA ALA A 88 -4.01 -1.49 7.65
C ALA A 88 -3.53 -0.10 7.22
N PHE A 89 -2.25 0.17 7.45
CA PHE A 89 -1.57 1.26 6.79
C PHE A 89 -0.88 0.71 5.53
N ARG A 90 -1.35 1.19 4.38
CA ARG A 90 -0.95 0.70 3.06
C ARG A 90 -0.06 1.73 2.39
N ALA A 91 1.11 1.29 1.93
CA ALA A 91 1.87 2.00 0.91
C ALA A 91 1.69 1.27 -0.43
N MET A 92 1.38 2.00 -1.49
CA MET A 92 1.19 1.44 -2.83
C MET A 92 2.04 2.19 -3.85
N PHE A 93 2.92 1.46 -4.52
CA PHE A 93 3.59 1.91 -5.73
C PHE A 93 2.81 1.40 -6.93
N TRP A 94 2.25 2.30 -7.71
CA TRP A 94 1.54 1.98 -8.94
C TRP A 94 2.38 2.43 -10.14
N TRP A 95 2.89 1.46 -10.90
CA TRP A 95 3.85 1.68 -11.98
C TRP A 95 3.31 2.68 -13.01
N GLY A 96 4.09 3.72 -13.29
CA GLY A 96 3.70 4.76 -14.26
C GLY A 96 2.55 5.66 -13.80
N ASN A 97 2.15 5.59 -12.53
CA ASN A 97 1.09 6.43 -11.97
C ASN A 97 1.59 7.22 -10.75
N HIS A 98 1.58 6.63 -9.54
CA HIS A 98 1.98 7.33 -8.32
C HIS A 98 2.41 6.37 -7.20
N LEU A 99 3.04 6.93 -6.17
CA LEU A 99 3.19 6.32 -4.85
C LEU A 99 2.13 6.92 -3.92
N SER A 100 1.34 6.08 -3.25
CA SER A 100 0.32 6.51 -2.30
C SER A 100 0.46 5.83 -0.95
N PHE A 101 -0.06 6.50 0.07
CA PHE A 101 -0.21 5.97 1.41
C PHE A 101 -1.69 6.10 1.81
N SER A 102 -2.28 5.03 2.31
CA SER A 102 -3.68 5.01 2.70
C SER A 102 -3.87 4.27 4.02
N PHE A 103 -4.86 4.69 4.79
CA PHE A 103 -5.25 4.00 6.01
C PHE A 103 -6.60 3.34 5.81
N HIS A 104 -6.60 2.01 5.87
CA HIS A 104 -7.77 1.18 5.64
C HIS A 104 -8.36 0.79 6.98
N LEU A 105 -9.58 1.27 7.25
CA LEU A 105 -10.32 1.01 8.48
C LEU A 105 -11.71 0.50 8.14
N GLN A 106 -12.09 -0.63 8.71
CA GLN A 106 -13.44 -1.20 8.61
C GLN A 106 -13.81 -1.84 9.96
N GLY A 107 -15.09 -1.82 10.31
CA GLY A 107 -15.61 -2.47 11.51
C GLY A 107 -15.20 -1.76 12.80
N MET A 108 -14.88 -2.54 13.83
CA MET A 108 -14.48 -2.04 15.15
C MET A 108 -13.28 -1.09 15.12
N PRO A 109 -12.20 -1.35 14.36
CA PRO A 109 -11.11 -0.40 14.13
C PRO A 109 -11.59 1.00 13.71
N LEU A 110 -12.51 1.09 12.75
CA LEU A 110 -13.05 2.37 12.30
C LEU A 110 -13.86 3.04 13.40
N LEU A 111 -14.75 2.31 14.07
CA LEU A 111 -15.61 2.86 15.11
C LEU A 111 -14.81 3.45 16.29
N ARG A 112 -13.75 2.75 16.73
CA ARG A 112 -12.89 3.19 17.84
C ARG A 112 -12.11 4.46 17.50
N LEU A 113 -11.64 4.57 16.25
CA LEU A 113 -10.79 5.69 15.83
C LEU A 113 -11.60 6.85 15.24
N LYS A 114 -12.86 6.66 14.88
CA LYS A 114 -13.68 7.66 14.17
C LYS A 114 -13.65 9.03 14.84
N GLU A 115 -13.88 9.09 16.15
CA GLU A 115 -13.96 10.36 16.87
C GLU A 115 -12.57 11.01 17.04
N GLN A 116 -11.54 10.22 17.33
CA GLN A 116 -10.16 10.72 17.41
C GLN A 116 -9.65 11.24 16.06
N LEU A 117 -10.01 10.56 14.96
CA LEU A 117 -9.64 10.95 13.60
C LEU A 117 -10.38 12.22 13.19
N LYS A 118 -11.70 12.30 13.44
CA LYS A 118 -12.47 13.52 13.18
C LYS A 118 -11.84 14.72 13.88
N GLU A 119 -11.57 14.62 15.18
CA GLU A 119 -11.01 15.72 15.95
C GLU A 119 -9.63 16.15 15.43
N LYS A 120 -8.72 15.19 15.21
CA LYS A 120 -7.34 15.49 14.79
C LYS A 120 -7.24 15.98 13.35
N LEU A 121 -8.20 15.62 12.50
CA LEU A 121 -8.06 15.81 11.06
C LEU A 121 -9.04 16.85 10.49
N LEU A 122 -10.23 17.04 11.06
CA LEU A 122 -11.08 18.21 10.71
C LEU A 122 -10.40 19.53 11.11
N ASN A 123 -9.52 19.50 12.09
CA ASN A 123 -8.71 20.65 12.50
C ASN A 123 -7.43 20.82 11.65
N ASN A 124 -7.19 19.96 10.66
CA ASN A 124 -6.02 20.04 9.80
C ASN A 124 -6.44 20.46 8.37
N PRO A 125 -6.14 21.70 7.93
CA PRO A 125 -6.59 22.22 6.64
C PRO A 125 -6.01 21.49 5.42
N ASN A 126 -5.05 20.58 5.61
CA ASN A 126 -4.39 19.83 4.54
C ASN A 126 -4.88 18.38 4.38
N SER A 127 -5.86 17.92 5.16
CA SER A 127 -6.29 16.52 5.10
C SER A 127 -7.57 16.31 4.30
N ASN A 128 -7.45 15.58 3.18
CA ASN A 128 -8.57 15.13 2.37
C ASN A 128 -9.11 13.79 2.91
N PHE A 129 -10.24 13.82 3.64
CA PHE A 129 -10.97 12.60 4.03
C PHE A 129 -11.89 12.15 2.94
N TYR A 130 -11.72 10.90 2.52
CA TYR A 130 -12.69 10.20 1.70
C TYR A 130 -13.30 9.10 2.56
N THR A 131 -14.54 9.29 2.99
CA THR A 131 -15.36 8.20 3.54
C THR A 131 -16.10 7.57 2.37
N ALA A 132 -15.84 6.30 2.09
CA ALA A 132 -16.66 5.50 1.18
C ALA A 132 -17.89 4.95 1.90
#